data_AF-A0A7S1BL15-F1
#
_entry.id   AF-A0A7S1BL15-F1
#
_cell.length_a   1.000
_cell.length_b   1.000
_cell.length_c   1.000
_cell.angle_alpha   90.00
_cell.angle_beta   90.00
_cell.angle_gamma   90.00
#
_symmetry.space_group_name_H-M   'P 1'
#
loop_
_entity.id
_entity.type
_entity.pdbx_description
1 polymer ?
#
loop_
_entity_poly.entity_id
_entity_poly.type
_entity_poly.pdbx_seq_one_letter_code
_entity_poly.pdbx_strand_id
1 'polypeptide(L)'
;MKTFLHFLAAAAQLSFSTFATCEASVHTKAIAQVTQETGNKRRLQTSDLKTDVENIREEIRTLIRSNRPLAPKFVRLGFHDCVGGCDGCVDMQTEPDNNGLDIPIQALTSIVAKWKNDLISRADIWALSAMVGAEMTQNREEFRMDYVGRIDCEDTGNVCRNANGNVRPCRFDLGDAREMPGSNLLTHELLD
;
A
#
# COMPACT_ATOMS: atom_id res chain seq x y z
N MET A 1 18.94 -89.41 -15.35
CA MET A 1 17.59 -89.84 -15.80
C MET A 1 16.74 -88.60 -15.91
N LYS A 2 16.41 -88.20 -17.14
CA LYS A 2 15.06 -88.29 -17.76
C LYS A 2 14.24 -87.01 -17.51
N THR A 3 14.17 -86.13 -18.52
CA THR A 3 13.01 -85.88 -19.43
C THR A 3 12.19 -84.67 -18.94
N PHE A 4 12.13 -83.56 -19.68
CA PHE A 4 11.25 -83.23 -20.84
C PHE A 4 9.79 -82.95 -20.43
N LEU A 5 9.15 -82.04 -21.19
CA LEU A 5 7.75 -81.54 -21.17
C LEU A 5 7.60 -80.15 -20.50
N HIS A 6 6.86 -79.16 -21.04
CA HIS A 6 6.08 -78.99 -22.28
C HIS A 6 5.74 -77.46 -22.38
N PHE A 7 5.81 -76.83 -23.57
CA PHE A 7 4.66 -76.28 -24.35
C PHE A 7 3.79 -75.24 -23.59
N LEU A 8 3.51 -74.00 -24.03
CA LEU A 8 3.03 -73.44 -25.31
C LEU A 8 3.29 -71.90 -25.33
N ALA A 9 3.75 -71.29 -26.44
CA ALA A 9 2.97 -70.54 -27.46
C ALA A 9 2.00 -69.47 -26.88
N ALA A 10 1.96 -68.21 -27.33
CA ALA A 10 1.97 -67.76 -28.73
C ALA A 10 2.35 -66.27 -28.87
N ALA A 11 2.87 -65.94 -30.04
CA ALA A 11 3.13 -64.60 -30.55
C ALA A 11 1.94 -64.08 -31.39
N ALA A 12 1.70 -62.76 -31.35
CA ALA A 12 1.02 -61.98 -32.39
C ALA A 12 1.54 -60.53 -32.28
N GLN A 13 2.50 -60.09 -33.11
CA GLN A 13 2.33 -59.36 -34.39
C GLN A 13 1.43 -58.10 -34.25
N LEU A 14 1.98 -56.90 -34.05
CA LEU A 14 2.60 -55.93 -34.99
C LEU A 14 1.62 -55.20 -35.94
N SER A 15 1.44 -53.89 -35.72
CA SER A 15 1.42 -52.81 -36.75
C SER A 15 1.54 -51.44 -36.03
N PHE A 16 2.62 -50.67 -36.23
CA PHE A 16 2.79 -49.53 -37.17
C PHE A 16 1.68 -48.48 -37.01
N SER A 17 1.87 -47.19 -36.72
CA SER A 17 2.93 -46.18 -36.90
C SER A 17 2.56 -45.01 -35.94
N THR A 18 3.42 -44.13 -35.45
CA THR A 18 4.16 -43.09 -36.20
C THR A 18 5.20 -42.43 -35.28
N PHE A 19 6.36 -42.14 -35.86
CA PHE A 19 7.41 -41.26 -35.34
C PHE A 19 6.90 -39.82 -35.15
N ALA A 20 7.42 -39.13 -34.13
CA ALA A 20 8.16 -37.87 -34.28
C ALA A 20 8.39 -37.21 -32.91
N THR A 21 9.66 -37.08 -32.55
CA THR A 21 10.18 -36.12 -31.59
C THR A 21 9.94 -34.69 -32.08
N CYS A 22 9.54 -33.76 -31.20
CA CYS A 22 9.83 -32.34 -31.38
C CYS A 22 9.90 -31.61 -30.04
N GLU A 23 10.98 -30.86 -29.92
CA GLU A 23 11.25 -29.80 -28.94
C GLU A 23 10.21 -28.69 -29.01
N ALA A 24 9.97 -28.02 -27.87
CA ALA A 24 9.49 -26.64 -27.68
C ALA A 24 8.85 -26.56 -26.28
N SER A 25 8.94 -25.52 -25.47
CA SER A 25 9.56 -24.20 -25.57
C SER A 25 9.52 -23.59 -24.17
N VAL A 26 10.56 -22.84 -23.83
CA VAL A 26 10.67 -21.97 -22.65
C VAL A 26 9.43 -21.07 -22.56
N HIS A 27 8.66 -21.16 -21.48
CA HIS A 27 7.61 -20.19 -21.20
C HIS A 27 8.24 -18.85 -20.84
N THR A 28 8.36 -18.04 -21.88
CA THR A 28 8.95 -16.71 -21.91
C THR A 28 7.99 -15.73 -21.25
N LYS A 29 8.54 -14.87 -20.37
CA LYS A 29 7.89 -13.70 -19.81
C LYS A 29 7.18 -12.91 -20.92
N ALA A 30 5.87 -12.72 -20.79
CA ALA A 30 5.16 -11.68 -21.53
C ALA A 30 5.50 -10.32 -20.90
N ILE A 31 6.64 -9.76 -21.29
CA ILE A 31 6.91 -8.32 -21.18
C ILE A 31 6.20 -7.69 -22.37
N ALA A 32 4.99 -7.18 -22.17
CA ALA A 32 4.38 -6.28 -23.12
C ALA A 32 5.11 -4.93 -23.01
N GLN A 33 5.94 -4.63 -24.01
CA GLN A 33 6.51 -3.31 -24.21
C GLN A 33 5.41 -2.34 -24.65
N VAL A 34 5.31 -1.18 -23.98
CA VAL A 34 4.84 0.05 -24.61
C VAL A 34 5.87 1.13 -24.33
N THR A 35 6.50 1.59 -25.41
CA THR A 35 7.46 2.69 -25.47
C THR A 35 6.77 4.04 -25.27
N GLN A 36 7.56 4.96 -24.74
CA GLN A 36 7.26 6.29 -24.20
C GLN A 36 6.64 7.29 -25.19
N GLU A 37 5.91 8.30 -24.69
CA GLU A 37 6.17 9.73 -25.03
C GLU A 37 5.47 10.74 -24.07
N THR A 38 6.32 11.58 -23.47
CA THR A 38 6.16 12.94 -22.92
C THR A 38 4.79 13.55 -22.57
N GLY A 39 4.66 13.94 -21.29
CA GLY A 39 4.11 15.24 -20.89
C GLY A 39 2.59 15.38 -20.79
N ASN A 40 2.06 15.17 -19.58
CA ASN A 40 0.99 15.94 -18.90
C ASN A 40 0.07 15.02 -18.09
N LYS A 41 0.39 14.93 -16.79
CA LYS A 41 -0.42 14.41 -15.67
C LYS A 41 -0.77 12.92 -15.73
N ARG A 42 -0.09 12.18 -14.84
CA ARG A 42 -0.49 10.88 -14.25
C ARG A 42 -1.94 10.94 -13.75
N ARG A 43 -2.91 10.83 -14.66
CA ARG A 43 -4.33 10.72 -14.37
C ARG A 43 -4.59 9.24 -14.10
N LEU A 44 -4.71 8.86 -12.82
CA LEU A 44 -5.15 7.55 -12.30
C LEU A 44 -5.05 6.41 -13.33
N GLN A 45 -3.86 5.85 -13.54
CA GLN A 45 -3.71 4.78 -14.54
C GLN A 45 -3.75 3.40 -13.88
N THR A 46 -4.97 3.00 -13.47
CA THR A 46 -5.66 1.73 -13.77
C THR A 46 -7.08 1.82 -13.17
N SER A 47 -8.11 1.28 -13.83
CA SER A 47 -9.49 1.20 -13.28
C SER A 47 -9.53 0.53 -11.90
N ASP A 48 -8.58 -0.37 -11.68
CA ASP A 48 -8.49 -1.22 -10.50
C ASP A 48 -8.01 -0.41 -9.31
N LEU A 49 -6.97 0.42 -9.46
CA LEU A 49 -6.52 1.34 -8.41
C LEU A 49 -7.64 2.30 -7.97
N LYS A 50 -8.41 2.82 -8.93
CA LYS A 50 -9.56 3.67 -8.61
C LYS A 50 -10.58 2.89 -7.78
N THR A 51 -10.88 1.66 -8.18
CA THR A 51 -11.85 0.81 -7.48
C THR A 51 -11.37 0.46 -6.06
N ASP A 52 -10.08 0.15 -5.90
CA ASP A 52 -9.47 -0.13 -4.60
C ASP A 52 -9.54 1.08 -3.67
N VAL A 53 -9.21 2.28 -4.17
CA VAL A 53 -9.34 3.53 -3.40
C VAL A 53 -10.79 3.76 -2.94
N GLU A 54 -11.77 3.51 -3.80
CA GLU A 54 -13.20 3.62 -3.42
C GLU A 54 -13.61 2.55 -2.39
N ASN A 55 -13.09 1.33 -2.48
CA ASN A 55 -13.34 0.28 -1.50
C ASN A 55 -12.74 0.63 -0.14
N ILE A 56 -11.49 1.11 -0.10
CA ILE A 56 -10.83 1.59 1.12
C ILE A 56 -11.63 2.75 1.73
N ARG A 57 -12.06 3.70 0.91
CA ARG A 57 -12.89 4.84 1.31
C ARG A 57 -14.16 4.37 2.01
N GLU A 58 -14.88 3.38 1.48
CA GLU A 58 -16.10 2.87 2.11
C GLU A 58 -15.84 2.08 3.42
N GLU A 59 -14.71 1.36 3.51
CA GLU A 59 -14.28 0.73 4.77
C GLU A 59 -13.99 1.76 5.86
N ILE A 60 -13.29 2.84 5.51
CA ILE A 60 -13.04 3.96 6.43
C ILE A 60 -14.36 4.63 6.84
N ARG A 61 -15.30 4.83 5.91
CA ARG A 61 -16.63 5.36 6.22
C ARG A 61 -17.36 4.48 7.23
N THR A 62 -17.31 3.15 7.02
CA THR A 62 -17.92 2.18 7.93
C THR A 62 -17.27 2.22 9.32
N LEU A 63 -15.94 2.31 9.38
CA LEU A 63 -15.19 2.47 10.63
C LEU A 63 -15.57 3.75 11.38
N ILE A 64 -15.75 4.87 10.67
CA ILE A 64 -16.19 6.13 11.29
C ILE A 64 -17.66 6.04 11.74
N ARG A 65 -18.55 5.38 10.98
CA ARG A 65 -19.95 5.19 11.39
C ARG A 65 -20.04 4.39 12.69
N SER A 66 -19.18 3.39 12.89
CA SER A 66 -19.14 2.61 14.13
C SER A 66 -18.49 3.35 15.30
N ASN A 67 -17.57 4.29 15.05
CA ASN A 67 -16.92 5.11 16.08
C ASN A 67 -16.73 6.56 15.59
N ARG A 68 -17.77 7.38 15.75
CA ARG A 68 -17.83 8.76 15.23
C ARG A 68 -16.66 9.67 15.64
N PRO A 69 -16.12 9.61 16.88
CA PRO A 69 -14.92 10.34 17.28
C PRO A 69 -13.66 10.07 16.43
N LEU A 70 -13.61 9.01 15.63
CA LEU A 70 -12.48 8.74 14.73
C LEU A 70 -12.39 9.76 13.60
N ALA A 71 -13.50 10.35 13.14
CA ALA A 71 -13.49 11.28 12.01
C ALA A 71 -12.53 12.47 12.21
N PRO A 72 -12.63 13.28 13.29
CA PRO A 72 -11.67 14.34 13.54
C PRO A 72 -10.26 13.82 13.87
N LYS A 73 -10.13 12.61 14.44
CA LYS A 73 -8.84 12.00 14.73
C LYS A 73 -8.07 11.62 13.47
N PHE A 74 -8.74 11.17 12.41
CA PHE A 74 -8.12 10.92 11.11
C PHE A 74 -7.68 12.19 10.41
N VAL A 75 -8.48 13.27 10.50
CA VAL A 75 -8.06 14.59 10.01
C VAL A 75 -6.79 15.03 10.71
N ARG A 76 -6.73 14.90 12.04
CA ARG A 76 -5.52 15.21 12.83
C ARG A 76 -4.35 14.31 12.43
N LEU A 77 -4.54 13.00 12.29
CA LEU A 77 -3.49 12.09 11.88
C LEU A 77 -2.89 12.47 10.53
N GLY A 78 -3.73 12.77 9.53
CA GLY A 78 -3.24 13.19 8.21
C GLY A 78 -2.48 14.52 8.24
N PHE A 79 -2.88 15.46 9.09
CA PHE A 79 -2.11 16.69 9.29
C PHE A 79 -0.73 16.41 9.89
N HIS A 80 -0.67 15.66 10.99
CA HIS A 80 0.59 15.36 11.69
C HIS A 80 1.53 14.47 10.88
N ASP A 81 1.01 13.56 10.05
CA ASP A 81 1.80 12.78 9.09
C ASP A 81 2.47 13.71 8.06
N CYS A 82 1.75 14.71 7.57
CA CYS A 82 2.27 15.62 6.54
C CYS A 82 3.22 16.71 7.06
N VAL A 83 3.39 16.89 8.37
CA VAL A 83 4.46 17.75 8.91
C VAL A 83 5.78 17.12 8.53
N GLY A 84 6.59 17.78 7.69
CA GLY A 84 7.87 17.26 7.14
C GLY A 84 7.77 16.15 6.10
N GLY A 85 6.55 15.81 5.64
CA GLY A 85 6.31 14.90 4.51
C GLY A 85 5.33 13.77 4.84
N CYS A 86 4.28 13.61 4.02
CA CYS A 86 3.25 12.59 4.20
C CYS A 86 3.77 11.19 3.82
N ASP A 87 4.46 10.54 4.77
CA ASP A 87 5.19 9.29 4.58
C ASP A 87 4.67 8.15 5.49
N GLY A 88 3.48 8.32 6.06
CA GLY A 88 2.82 7.30 6.86
C GLY A 88 3.53 7.03 8.19
N CYS A 89 4.29 7.99 8.71
CA CYS A 89 5.03 7.83 9.96
C CYS A 89 4.93 9.07 10.82
N VAL A 90 4.64 8.86 12.10
CA VAL A 90 4.63 9.93 13.10
C VAL A 90 5.53 9.56 14.26
N ASP A 91 6.23 10.53 14.84
CA ASP A 91 7.02 10.30 16.04
C ASP A 91 6.14 10.30 17.28
N MET A 92 5.77 9.12 17.76
CA MET A 92 4.95 8.99 18.98
C MET A 92 5.77 9.05 20.27
N GLN A 93 7.10 9.08 20.20
CA GLN A 93 7.97 8.96 21.38
C GLN A 93 8.55 10.29 21.84
N THR A 94 9.02 11.12 20.91
CA THR A 94 9.73 12.37 21.26
C THR A 94 8.95 13.64 20.98
N GLU A 95 7.81 13.56 20.28
CA GLU A 95 6.94 14.72 19.98
C GLU A 95 5.63 14.69 20.80
N PRO A 96 5.52 15.52 21.86
CA PRO A 96 4.33 15.58 22.71
C PRO A 96 3.05 15.96 21.97
N ASP A 97 3.14 16.72 20.88
CA ASP A 97 1.97 17.13 20.10
C ASP A 97 1.34 15.96 19.34
N ASN A 98 2.01 14.80 19.25
CA ASN A 98 1.47 13.57 18.67
C ASN A 98 0.66 12.72 19.66
N ASN A 99 0.57 13.12 20.94
CA ASN A 99 -0.18 12.37 21.95
C ASN A 99 -1.62 12.07 21.51
N GLY A 100 -2.04 10.82 21.65
CA GLY A 100 -3.38 10.35 21.27
C GLY A 100 -3.57 10.01 19.78
N LEU A 101 -2.53 10.11 18.95
CA LEU A 101 -2.55 9.62 17.56
C LEU A 101 -2.41 8.09 17.46
N ASP A 102 -2.02 7.41 18.53
CA ASP A 102 -2.05 5.96 18.65
C ASP A 102 -3.46 5.40 18.38
N ILE A 103 -4.51 6.12 18.79
CA ILE A 103 -5.91 5.72 18.60
C ILE A 103 -6.28 5.61 17.11
N PRO A 104 -6.16 6.67 16.26
CA PRO A 104 -6.46 6.55 14.84
C PRO A 104 -5.50 5.62 14.10
N ILE A 105 -4.22 5.55 14.49
CA ILE A 105 -3.25 4.60 13.91
C ILE A 105 -3.73 3.17 14.12
N GLN A 106 -4.05 2.81 15.37
CA GLN A 106 -4.54 1.47 15.71
C GLN A 106 -5.85 1.14 15.01
N ALA A 107 -6.76 2.11 14.86
CA ALA A 107 -8.03 1.93 14.18
C ALA A 107 -7.86 1.61 12.68
N LEU A 108 -6.82 2.14 12.03
CA LEU A 108 -6.52 1.89 10.62
C LEU A 108 -5.68 0.63 10.38
N THR A 109 -5.11 0.00 11.41
CA THR A 109 -4.20 -1.14 11.27
C THR A 109 -4.76 -2.26 10.39
N SER A 110 -6.03 -2.63 10.55
CA SER A 110 -6.64 -3.70 9.76
C SER A 110 -6.85 -3.33 8.29
N ILE A 111 -7.22 -2.07 8.03
CA ILE A 111 -7.40 -1.53 6.67
C ILE A 111 -6.03 -1.46 5.98
N VAL A 112 -5.02 -0.95 6.68
CA VAL A 112 -3.63 -0.90 6.18
C VAL A 112 -3.12 -2.31 5.88
N ALA A 113 -3.28 -3.26 6.79
CA ALA A 113 -2.84 -4.64 6.58
C ALA A 113 -3.56 -5.33 5.40
N LYS A 114 -4.81 -4.96 5.12
CA LYS A 114 -5.61 -5.53 4.03
C LYS A 114 -5.25 -4.94 2.67
N TRP A 115 -5.02 -3.63 2.60
CA TRP A 115 -4.95 -2.89 1.33
C TRP A 115 -3.56 -2.40 0.95
N LYS A 116 -2.60 -2.36 1.89
CA LYS A 116 -1.21 -1.99 1.58
C LYS A 116 -0.65 -2.97 0.55
N ASN A 117 -0.10 -2.43 -0.53
CA ASN A 117 0.57 -3.15 -1.60
C ASN A 117 1.58 -2.23 -2.30
N ASP A 118 2.17 -2.67 -3.41
CA ASP A 118 3.18 -1.90 -4.15
C ASP A 118 2.65 -0.58 -4.76
N LEU A 119 1.33 -0.40 -4.86
CA LEU A 119 0.67 0.78 -5.43
C LEU A 119 0.02 1.68 -4.37
N ILE A 120 -0.43 1.10 -3.25
CA ILE A 120 -1.12 1.81 -2.16
C ILE A 120 -0.29 1.67 -0.89
N SER A 121 0.29 2.79 -0.46
CA SER A 121 1.07 2.87 0.77
C SER A 121 0.19 3.09 2.01
N ARG A 122 0.75 2.91 3.21
CA ARG A 122 0.09 3.31 4.45
C ARG A 122 -0.16 4.82 4.46
N ALA A 123 0.80 5.61 3.98
CA ALA A 123 0.68 7.05 3.82
C ALA A 123 -0.53 7.45 2.96
N ASP A 124 -0.82 6.72 1.88
CA ASP A 124 -2.02 6.95 1.06
C ASP A 124 -3.31 6.65 1.83
N ILE A 125 -3.35 5.55 2.59
CA ILE A 125 -4.52 5.20 3.41
C ILE A 125 -4.75 6.25 4.51
N TRP A 126 -3.70 6.77 5.13
CA TRP A 126 -3.79 7.83 6.13
C TRP A 126 -4.30 9.14 5.51
N ALA A 127 -3.76 9.55 4.36
CA ALA A 127 -4.25 10.71 3.63
C ALA A 127 -5.73 10.56 3.22
N LEU A 128 -6.14 9.39 2.73
CA LEU A 128 -7.53 9.09 2.41
C LEU A 128 -8.42 9.17 3.65
N SER A 129 -7.95 8.64 4.79
CA SER A 129 -8.73 8.68 6.04
C SER A 129 -9.00 10.09 6.53
N ALA A 130 -8.05 11.02 6.34
CA ALA A 130 -8.23 12.43 6.67
C ALA A 130 -9.30 13.07 5.79
N MET A 131 -9.27 12.81 4.48
CA MET A 131 -10.30 13.29 3.54
C MET A 131 -11.69 12.76 3.91
N VAL A 132 -11.81 11.45 4.14
CA VAL A 132 -13.09 10.84 4.54
C VAL A 132 -13.57 11.33 5.90
N GLY A 133 -12.66 11.52 6.87
CA GLY A 133 -12.97 12.11 8.18
C GLY A 133 -13.55 13.52 8.04
N ALA A 134 -12.97 14.34 7.16
CA ALA A 134 -13.47 15.68 6.88
C ALA A 134 -14.85 15.62 6.18
N GLU A 135 -15.03 14.80 5.13
CA GLU A 135 -16.32 14.59 4.45
C GLU A 135 -17.44 14.25 5.43
N MET A 136 -17.19 13.29 6.32
CA MET A 136 -18.18 12.76 7.25
C MET A 136 -18.51 13.69 8.42
N THR A 137 -17.74 14.74 8.63
CA THR A 137 -18.00 15.77 9.65
C THR A 137 -18.73 16.98 9.07
N GLN A 138 -18.46 17.34 7.81
CA GLN A 138 -19.11 18.49 7.16
C GLN A 138 -20.43 18.16 6.46
N ASN A 139 -20.73 16.88 6.16
CA ASN A 139 -21.92 16.45 5.40
C ASN A 139 -22.08 17.22 4.07
N ARG A 140 -20.97 17.45 3.37
CA ARG A 140 -20.88 18.14 2.06
C ARG A 140 -20.33 17.19 0.98
N GLU A 141 -19.92 17.77 -0.14
CA GLU A 141 -19.25 17.12 -1.26
C GLU A 141 -18.06 16.26 -0.83
N GLU A 142 -17.83 15.23 -1.64
CA GLU A 142 -16.72 14.30 -1.51
C GLU A 142 -15.39 14.97 -1.93
N PHE A 143 -14.34 14.80 -1.12
CA PHE A 143 -13.00 15.21 -1.48
C PHE A 143 -12.36 14.15 -2.37
N ARG A 144 -12.07 14.51 -3.61
CA ARG A 144 -11.38 13.60 -4.53
C ARG A 144 -9.91 13.46 -4.14
N MET A 145 -9.46 12.21 -4.04
CA MET A 145 -8.04 11.91 -3.85
C MET A 145 -7.31 12.05 -5.19
N ASP A 146 -6.56 13.14 -5.36
CA ASP A 146 -5.86 13.45 -6.61
C ASP A 146 -4.49 12.75 -6.74
N TYR A 147 -3.91 12.31 -5.62
CA TYR A 147 -2.58 11.69 -5.57
C TYR A 147 -2.58 10.42 -4.73
N VAL A 148 -2.10 9.34 -5.35
CA VAL A 148 -1.82 8.02 -4.76
C VAL A 148 -0.43 7.59 -5.22
N GLY A 149 0.31 6.87 -4.37
CA GLY A 149 1.71 6.54 -4.59
C GLY A 149 2.64 7.34 -3.69
N ARG A 150 2.20 7.66 -2.46
CA ARG A 150 3.13 8.06 -1.40
C ARG A 150 4.04 6.87 -1.06
N ILE A 151 5.20 7.17 -0.48
CA ILE A 151 6.17 6.15 -0.07
C ILE A 151 6.19 6.16 1.44
N ASP A 152 6.04 4.99 2.06
CA ASP A 152 6.10 4.88 3.51
C ASP A 152 7.53 5.19 4.00
N CYS A 153 7.69 5.79 5.18
CA CYS A 153 8.99 6.28 5.64
C CYS A 153 10.06 5.18 5.68
N GLU A 154 9.69 3.93 6.02
CA GLU A 154 10.59 2.77 5.99
C GLU A 154 11.10 2.40 4.59
N ASP A 155 10.36 2.78 3.54
CA ASP A 155 10.61 2.42 2.15
C ASP A 155 11.34 3.55 1.37
N THR A 156 11.56 4.71 2.00
CA THR A 156 12.25 5.86 1.38
C THR A 156 13.77 5.65 1.22
N GLY A 157 14.35 4.67 1.93
CA GLY A 157 15.80 4.47 2.01
C GLY A 157 16.52 5.47 2.92
N ASN A 158 15.78 6.38 3.58
CA ASN A 158 16.32 7.29 4.58
C ASN A 158 16.28 6.65 5.98
N VAL A 159 17.02 7.24 6.90
CA VAL A 159 17.02 6.85 8.31
C VAL A 159 16.21 7.84 9.13
N CYS A 160 15.36 7.32 10.01
CA CYS A 160 14.62 8.16 10.94
C CYS A 160 15.51 8.60 12.10
N ARG A 161 15.34 9.82 12.59
CA ARG A 161 16.08 10.43 13.69
C ARG A 161 15.13 10.90 14.77
N ASN A 162 15.51 10.74 16.03
CA ASN A 162 14.76 11.32 17.14
C ASN A 162 15.12 12.80 17.36
N ALA A 163 14.48 13.46 18.33
CA ALA A 163 14.73 14.88 18.64
C ALA A 163 16.20 15.20 19.00
N ASN A 164 16.97 14.21 19.44
CA ASN A 164 18.40 14.36 19.75
C ASN A 164 19.31 14.12 18.53
N GLY A 165 18.75 13.86 17.35
CA GLY A 165 19.48 13.54 16.12
C GLY A 165 19.97 12.09 16.01
N ASN A 166 19.66 11.24 17.00
CA ASN A 166 20.08 9.84 17.01
C ASN A 166 19.26 9.02 16.02
N VAL A 167 19.96 8.19 15.23
CA VAL A 167 19.35 7.30 14.25
C VAL A 167 18.53 6.21 14.93
N ARG A 168 17.35 5.94 14.40
CA ARG A 168 16.42 4.90 14.86
C ARG A 168 15.73 4.23 13.65
N PRO A 169 15.18 3.02 13.82
CA PRO A 169 14.38 2.41 12.76
C PRO A 169 13.13 3.25 12.47
N CYS A 170 12.82 3.40 11.18
CA CYS A 170 11.58 3.98 10.72
C CYS A 170 10.42 2.98 10.91
N ARG A 171 9.31 3.45 11.49
CA ARG A 171 8.06 2.70 11.65
C ARG A 171 6.90 3.68 11.73
N PHE A 172 5.68 3.20 11.54
CA PHE A 172 4.44 4.00 11.63
C PHE A 172 4.33 4.91 12.87
N ASP A 173 4.89 4.52 14.02
CA ASP A 173 4.91 5.28 15.29
C ASP A 173 6.31 5.81 15.68
N LEU A 174 7.30 5.62 14.79
CA LEU A 174 8.70 6.03 14.93
C LEU A 174 9.16 6.75 13.65
N GLY A 175 8.46 7.82 13.27
CA GLY A 175 8.87 8.68 12.16
C GLY A 175 10.15 9.48 12.44
N ASP A 176 10.49 10.42 11.58
CA ASP A 176 11.46 11.47 11.95
C ASP A 176 10.86 12.36 13.04
N ALA A 177 11.70 12.82 13.97
CA ALA A 177 11.31 13.88 14.89
C ALA A 177 11.20 15.19 14.10
N ARG A 178 10.04 15.83 14.21
CA ARG A 178 9.70 17.03 13.45
C ARG A 178 9.04 17.99 14.41
N GLU A 179 9.57 19.22 14.48
CA GLU A 179 8.99 20.26 15.32
C GLU A 179 7.71 20.79 14.66
N MET A 180 6.62 20.78 15.43
CA MET A 180 5.36 21.34 14.96
C MET A 180 5.50 22.86 14.83
N PRO A 181 4.96 23.44 13.76
CA PRO A 181 5.05 24.88 13.58
C PRO A 181 4.21 25.57 14.67
N GLY A 182 4.74 26.63 15.27
CA GLY A 182 4.13 27.27 16.45
C GLY A 182 2.75 27.86 16.19
N SER A 183 2.01 28.22 17.25
CA SER A 183 0.67 28.81 17.11
C SER A 183 0.63 30.22 16.49
N ASN A 184 1.78 30.89 16.39
CA ASN A 184 1.94 32.24 15.87
C ASN A 184 2.50 32.25 14.44
N LEU A 185 1.99 31.38 13.57
CA LEU A 185 2.40 31.38 12.16
C LEU A 185 1.68 32.50 11.42
N LEU A 186 2.46 33.36 10.77
CA LEU A 186 1.94 34.25 9.75
C LEU A 186 1.81 33.48 8.43
N THR A 187 0.80 33.78 7.63
CA THR A 187 0.46 33.00 6.42
C THR A 187 1.61 32.88 5.41
N HIS A 188 2.58 33.81 5.46
CA HIS A 188 3.77 33.76 4.61
C HIS A 188 4.81 32.72 5.07
N GLU A 189 4.89 32.44 6.37
CA GLU A 189 5.83 31.46 6.94
C GLU A 189 5.42 30.00 6.65
N LEU A 190 4.23 29.80 6.04
CA LEU A 190 3.68 28.50 5.66
C LEU A 190 3.83 28.18 4.16
N LEU A 191 4.30 29.13 3.34
CA LEU A 191 4.34 29.01 1.87
C LEU A 191 5.75 28.98 1.28
N ASP A 192 6.79 29.13 2.10
CA ASP A 192 8.20 29.07 1.70
C ASP A 192 8.79 27.67 1.91
#